data_AF-A0A971D1A6-F1
#
_entry.id   AF-A0A971D1A6-F1
#
_cell.length_a   1.000
_cell.length_b   1.000
_cell.length_c   1.000
_cell.angle_alpha   90.00
_cell.angle_beta   90.00
_cell.angle_gamma   90.00
#
_symmetry.space_group_name_H-M   'P 1'
#
loop_
_entity.id
_entity.type
_entity.pdbx_description
1 polymer ?
#
loop_
_entity_poly.entity_id
_entity_poly.type
_entity_poly.pdbx_seq_one_letter_code
_entity_poly.pdbx_strand_id
1 'polypeptide(L)'
;MTDHRDIPLIDEGEQAPFSKGLMAQTLMSTGLAPEDAYNVAAAVDRRLRRRGPAALTLADLQEIARDRLGRAKGDVLIVRFRQWQKLRRLETPLIVLIGGATGVGKSTLATQLAHRLGITRLIGTDMVRQTMRAFFAVELMPAIHTSSFDAATTVRVPVPRETDLSKMGFIEQTKAVSVGVEALVRRGIDEAQRMVVEGVHLVPGFLDRSHWGGAIVLEFVLAVADKERHRANFTVREWETGGIRPLRRYVEHFAEIRRIQRYIVGQAHSLGVPVVDGPSLDDSLSEILGVILRRVEEEVGDGDPAAGVDPPAAGSPSPTGEGAPA
;
A
#
# COMPACT_ATOMS: atom_id res chain seq x y z
N MET A 1 -31.36 1.77 21.88
CA MET A 1 -31.03 0.35 21.66
C MET A 1 -30.91 0.16 20.16
N THR A 2 -29.70 0.35 19.64
CA THR A 2 -29.39 0.22 18.21
C THR A 2 -29.12 -1.26 17.91
N ASP A 3 -29.91 -1.82 17.00
CA ASP A 3 -29.87 -3.20 16.52
C ASP A 3 -28.52 -3.47 15.81
N HIS A 4 -27.51 -3.95 16.54
CA HIS A 4 -26.31 -4.54 15.94
C HIS A 4 -26.69 -5.94 15.45
N ARG A 5 -27.19 -6.04 14.21
CA ARG A 5 -27.25 -7.35 13.55
C ARG A 5 -25.84 -7.89 13.48
N ASP A 6 -25.59 -9.02 14.13
CA ASP A 6 -24.30 -9.66 14.19
C ASP A 6 -23.86 -10.06 12.77
N ILE A 7 -22.96 -9.26 12.19
CA ILE A 7 -22.41 -9.53 10.85
C ILE A 7 -21.52 -10.77 10.98
N PRO A 8 -21.83 -11.87 10.27
CA PRO A 8 -20.99 -13.04 10.28
C PRO A 8 -19.64 -12.71 9.64
N LEU A 9 -18.55 -13.16 10.26
CA LEU A 9 -17.19 -12.94 9.77
C LEU A 9 -16.83 -13.81 8.56
N ILE A 10 -17.62 -14.86 8.34
CA ILE A 10 -17.53 -15.78 7.21
C ILE A 10 -18.87 -15.65 6.48
N ASP A 11 -18.83 -15.32 5.20
CA ASP A 11 -20.04 -15.24 4.38
C ASP A 11 -20.65 -16.63 4.26
N GLU A 12 -21.92 -16.81 4.63
CA GLU A 12 -22.59 -18.12 4.59
C GLU A 12 -22.64 -18.70 3.16
N GLY A 13 -22.45 -17.86 2.13
CA GLY A 13 -22.35 -18.26 0.73
C GLY A 13 -21.02 -18.89 0.30
N GLU A 14 -19.92 -18.71 1.04
CA GLU A 14 -18.64 -19.37 0.75
C GLU A 14 -18.56 -20.71 1.52
N GLN A 15 -18.89 -21.82 0.85
CA GLN A 15 -18.78 -23.20 1.38
C GLN A 15 -17.32 -23.66 1.65
N ALA A 16 -16.37 -22.74 1.79
CA ALA A 16 -14.98 -23.07 2.03
C ALA A 16 -14.73 -23.36 3.52
N PRO A 17 -13.99 -24.42 3.87
CA PRO A 17 -13.61 -24.70 5.26
C PRO A 17 -12.74 -23.57 5.81
N PHE A 18 -12.98 -23.18 7.07
CA PHE A 18 -12.17 -22.18 7.74
C PHE A 18 -10.67 -22.52 7.70
N SER A 19 -9.85 -21.57 7.26
CA SER A 19 -8.40 -21.70 7.25
C SER A 19 -7.77 -20.70 8.22
N LYS A 20 -7.06 -21.23 9.23
CA LYS A 20 -6.24 -20.44 10.14
C LYS A 20 -5.23 -19.56 9.38
N GLY A 21 -4.68 -20.06 8.27
CA GLY A 21 -3.73 -19.32 7.44
C GLY A 21 -4.40 -18.12 6.75
N LEU A 22 -5.58 -18.32 6.15
CA LEU A 22 -6.33 -17.24 5.51
C LEU A 22 -6.82 -16.19 6.52
N MET A 23 -7.25 -16.63 7.71
CA MET A 23 -7.60 -15.71 8.79
C MET A 23 -6.40 -14.88 9.26
N ALA A 24 -5.23 -15.51 9.45
CA ALA A 24 -4.01 -14.78 9.78
C ALA A 24 -3.63 -13.76 8.68
N GLN A 25 -3.72 -14.13 7.41
CA GLN A 25 -3.49 -13.20 6.29
C GLN A 25 -4.49 -12.03 6.26
N THR A 26 -5.76 -12.31 6.55
CA THR A 26 -6.81 -11.29 6.66
C THR A 26 -6.48 -10.30 7.78
N LEU A 27 -6.09 -10.79 8.96
CA LEU A 27 -5.70 -9.96 10.09
C LEU A 27 -4.40 -9.18 9.83
N MET A 28 -3.43 -9.74 9.10
CA MET A 28 -2.25 -8.99 8.66
C MET A 28 -2.63 -7.84 7.71
N SER A 29 -3.69 -8.01 6.92
CA SER A 29 -4.21 -6.98 6.00
C SER A 29 -4.87 -5.81 6.72
N THR A 30 -5.24 -5.99 7.99
CA THR A 30 -5.64 -4.89 8.89
C THR A 30 -4.44 -4.21 9.57
N GLY A 31 -3.21 -4.57 9.18
CA GLY A 31 -1.98 -4.04 9.75
C GLY A 31 -1.55 -4.70 11.06
N LEU A 32 -2.07 -5.89 11.40
CA LEU A 32 -1.60 -6.64 12.55
C LEU A 32 -0.25 -7.32 12.23
N ALA A 33 0.66 -7.37 13.20
CA ALA A 33 1.95 -8.04 13.05
C ALA A 33 1.76 -9.56 12.87
N PRO A 34 2.69 -10.27 12.19
CA PRO A 34 2.53 -11.69 11.90
C PRO A 34 2.25 -12.56 13.14
N GLU A 35 3.01 -12.38 14.21
CA GLU A 35 2.85 -13.13 15.46
C GLU A 35 1.45 -12.94 16.06
N ASP A 36 1.05 -11.68 16.25
CA ASP A 36 -0.27 -11.30 16.78
C ASP A 36 -1.41 -11.85 15.90
N ALA A 37 -1.27 -11.78 14.58
CA ALA A 37 -2.24 -12.31 13.62
C ALA A 37 -2.40 -13.83 13.72
N TYR A 38 -1.31 -14.58 13.83
CA TYR A 38 -1.38 -16.03 14.04
C TYR A 38 -1.96 -16.39 15.41
N ASN A 39 -1.64 -15.62 16.45
CA ASN A 39 -2.17 -15.82 17.80
C ASN A 39 -3.69 -15.64 17.85
N VAL A 40 -4.21 -14.58 17.22
CA VAL A 40 -5.65 -14.32 17.09
C VAL A 40 -6.32 -15.37 16.21
N ALA A 41 -5.76 -15.68 15.03
CA ALA A 41 -6.31 -16.68 14.12
C ALA A 41 -6.39 -18.08 14.76
N ALA A 42 -5.38 -18.47 15.55
CA ALA A 42 -5.40 -19.73 16.29
C ALA A 42 -6.49 -19.75 17.39
N ALA A 43 -6.79 -18.61 18.00
CA ALA A 43 -7.88 -18.49 18.96
C ALA A 43 -9.25 -18.57 18.30
N VAL A 44 -9.40 -17.98 17.11
CA VAL A 44 -10.59 -18.12 16.25
C VAL A 44 -10.81 -19.59 15.86
N ASP A 45 -9.77 -20.30 15.39
CA ASP A 45 -9.86 -21.73 15.03
C ASP A 45 -10.36 -22.58 16.22
N ARG A 46 -9.83 -22.35 17.42
CA ARG A 46 -10.25 -23.07 18.63
C ARG A 46 -11.71 -22.79 18.99
N ARG A 47 -12.20 -21.56 18.79
CA ARG A 47 -13.60 -21.18 19.05
C ARG A 47 -14.53 -21.87 18.05
N LEU A 48 -14.18 -21.87 16.76
CA LEU A 48 -14.92 -22.53 15.69
C LEU A 48 -15.03 -24.04 15.91
N ARG A 49 -13.94 -24.71 16.30
CA ARG A 49 -13.96 -26.16 16.61
C ARG A 49 -14.89 -26.53 17.77
N ARG A 50 -15.18 -25.60 18.69
CA ARG A 50 -16.05 -25.83 19.86
C ARG A 50 -17.51 -25.51 19.59
N ARG A 51 -17.81 -24.49 18.78
CA ARG A 51 -19.19 -23.98 18.56
C ARG A 51 -19.77 -24.28 17.16
N GLY A 52 -18.95 -24.75 16.22
CA GLY A 52 -19.33 -24.97 14.82
C GLY A 52 -19.16 -23.72 13.93
N PRO A 53 -19.28 -23.84 12.59
CA PRO A 53 -19.01 -22.76 11.62
C PRO A 53 -20.01 -21.59 11.62
N ALA A 54 -21.24 -21.80 12.10
CA ALA A 54 -22.35 -20.84 11.98
C ALA A 54 -22.35 -19.69 13.02
N ALA A 55 -21.23 -19.44 13.73
CA ALA A 55 -21.26 -18.60 14.93
C ALA A 55 -19.97 -17.80 15.20
N LEU A 56 -19.33 -17.26 14.17
CA LEU A 56 -18.25 -16.27 14.39
C LEU A 56 -18.72 -14.89 13.96
N THR A 57 -19.14 -14.11 14.95
CA THR A 57 -19.57 -12.72 14.79
C THR A 57 -18.40 -11.76 14.96
N LEU A 58 -18.55 -10.51 14.50
CA LEU A 58 -17.56 -9.48 14.81
C LEU A 58 -17.37 -9.27 16.34
N ALA A 59 -18.42 -9.50 17.13
CA ALA A 59 -18.34 -9.47 18.59
C ALA A 59 -17.46 -10.59 19.15
N ASP A 60 -17.54 -11.81 18.59
CA ASP A 60 -16.63 -12.90 18.96
C ASP A 60 -15.17 -12.56 18.62
N LEU A 61 -14.92 -11.95 17.46
CA LEU A 61 -13.56 -11.50 17.11
C LEU A 61 -13.09 -10.39 18.05
N GLN A 62 -13.98 -9.50 18.50
CA GLN A 62 -13.62 -8.47 19.47
C GLN A 62 -13.25 -9.07 20.83
N GLU A 63 -14.01 -10.05 21.33
CA GLU A 63 -13.70 -10.79 22.55
C GLU A 63 -12.32 -11.44 22.43
N ILE A 64 -12.10 -12.21 21.35
CA ILE A 64 -10.83 -12.90 21.09
C ILE A 64 -9.67 -11.90 20.97
N ALA A 65 -9.87 -10.79 20.27
CA ALA A 65 -8.86 -9.78 20.06
C ALA A 65 -8.46 -9.11 21.37
N ARG A 66 -9.44 -8.74 22.22
CA ARG A 66 -9.18 -8.15 23.54
C ARG A 66 -8.47 -9.12 24.47
N ASP A 67 -8.83 -10.41 24.43
CA ASP A 67 -8.18 -11.45 25.23
C ASP A 67 -6.73 -11.70 24.81
N ARG A 68 -6.44 -11.66 23.50
CA ARG A 68 -5.11 -11.99 22.96
C ARG A 68 -4.16 -10.80 22.89
N LEU A 69 -4.67 -9.62 22.60
CA LEU A 69 -3.88 -8.42 22.33
C LEU A 69 -4.02 -7.34 23.43
N GLY A 70 -4.93 -7.54 24.39
CA GLY A 70 -5.35 -6.52 25.34
C GLY A 70 -6.40 -5.57 24.75
N ARG A 71 -7.12 -4.84 25.61
CA ARG A 71 -8.26 -3.99 25.21
C ARG A 71 -7.91 -2.98 24.12
N ALA A 72 -6.85 -2.21 24.31
CA ALA A 72 -6.48 -1.13 23.39
C ALA A 72 -6.16 -1.64 21.97
N LYS A 73 -5.28 -2.65 21.84
CA LYS A 73 -4.94 -3.24 20.53
C LYS A 73 -6.11 -4.00 19.93
N GLY A 74 -6.89 -4.70 20.74
CA GLY A 74 -8.07 -5.44 20.29
C GLY A 74 -9.13 -4.53 19.69
N ASP A 75 -9.40 -3.37 20.30
CA ASP A 75 -10.37 -2.42 19.76
C ASP A 75 -9.89 -1.77 18.44
N VAL A 76 -8.60 -1.43 18.35
CA VAL A 76 -7.99 -0.94 17.10
C VAL A 76 -8.11 -1.99 15.98
N LEU A 77 -7.89 -3.28 16.28
CA LEU A 77 -8.04 -4.36 15.31
C LEU A 77 -9.46 -4.40 14.73
N ILE A 78 -10.50 -4.27 15.56
CA ILE A 78 -11.89 -4.33 15.11
C ILE A 78 -12.26 -3.16 14.22
N VAL A 79 -11.81 -1.95 14.57
CA VAL A 79 -11.98 -0.77 13.71
C VAL A 79 -11.33 -1.01 12.35
N ARG A 80 -10.06 -1.43 12.33
CA ARG A 80 -9.34 -1.69 11.08
C ARG A 80 -9.93 -2.86 10.28
N PHE A 81 -10.50 -3.86 10.94
CA PHE A 81 -11.18 -4.97 10.28
C PHE A 81 -12.41 -4.50 9.51
N ARG A 82 -13.24 -3.63 10.11
CA ARG A 82 -14.40 -3.01 9.42
C ARG A 82 -13.95 -2.17 8.23
N GLN A 83 -12.91 -1.35 8.41
CA GLN A 83 -12.33 -0.54 7.34
C GLN A 83 -11.81 -1.42 6.19
N TRP A 84 -11.18 -2.55 6.51
CA TRP A 84 -10.70 -3.51 5.51
C TRP A 84 -11.86 -4.15 4.72
N GLN A 85 -12.98 -4.46 5.38
CA GLN A 85 -14.19 -4.92 4.67
C GLN A 85 -14.72 -3.87 3.69
N LYS A 86 -14.74 -2.59 4.07
CA LYS A 86 -15.09 -1.47 3.17
C LYS A 86 -14.14 -1.38 1.98
N LEU A 87 -12.83 -1.47 2.21
CA LEU A 87 -11.81 -1.46 1.16
C LEU A 87 -12.03 -2.54 0.10
N ARG A 88 -12.45 -3.75 0.49
CA ARG A 88 -12.70 -4.83 -0.49
C ARG A 88 -13.75 -4.43 -1.52
N ARG A 89 -14.78 -3.69 -1.10
CA ARG A 89 -15.92 -3.24 -1.92
C ARG A 89 -15.71 -1.87 -2.56
N LEU A 90 -14.53 -1.25 -2.39
CA LEU A 90 -14.25 0.07 -2.93
C LEU A 90 -14.26 0.05 -4.46
N GLU A 91 -15.20 0.78 -5.06
CA GLU A 91 -15.29 0.98 -6.52
C GLU A 91 -14.38 2.13 -7.01
N THR A 92 -14.05 3.04 -6.10
CA THR A 92 -13.15 4.17 -6.37
C THR A 92 -11.71 3.70 -6.64
N PRO A 93 -11.01 4.25 -7.66
CA PRO A 93 -9.61 3.95 -7.89
C PRO A 93 -8.76 4.26 -6.65
N LEU A 94 -7.82 3.36 -6.32
CA LEU A 94 -6.90 3.50 -5.19
C LEU A 94 -5.46 3.46 -5.68
N ILE A 95 -4.78 4.60 -5.61
CA ILE A 95 -3.38 4.76 -6.02
C ILE A 95 -2.54 5.02 -4.77
N VAL A 96 -1.58 4.15 -4.49
CA VAL A 96 -0.62 4.34 -3.39
C VAL A 96 0.75 4.65 -3.96
N LEU A 97 1.30 5.81 -3.62
CA LEU A 97 2.60 6.31 -4.07
C LEU A 97 3.60 6.19 -2.91
N ILE A 98 4.71 5.48 -3.12
CA ILE A 98 5.75 5.25 -2.12
C ILE A 98 7.08 5.83 -2.61
N GLY A 99 7.39 7.03 -2.14
CA GLY A 99 8.65 7.74 -2.36
C GLY A 99 9.76 7.36 -1.39
N GLY A 100 10.98 7.80 -1.69
CA GLY A 100 12.13 7.65 -0.79
C GLY A 100 13.44 7.27 -1.48
N ALA A 101 14.55 7.46 -0.78
CA ALA A 101 15.89 7.24 -1.32
C ALA A 101 16.21 5.75 -1.60
N THR A 102 17.29 5.47 -2.32
CA THR A 102 17.77 4.09 -2.54
C THR A 102 18.12 3.44 -1.19
N GLY A 103 17.78 2.16 -1.01
CA GLY A 103 18.14 1.39 0.20
C GLY A 103 17.23 1.59 1.42
N VAL A 104 16.17 2.39 1.33
CA VAL A 104 15.25 2.61 2.48
C VAL A 104 14.18 1.52 2.64
N GLY A 105 14.17 0.48 1.80
CA GLY A 105 13.19 -0.63 1.90
C GLY A 105 11.91 -0.48 1.07
N LYS A 106 11.84 0.51 0.15
CA LYS A 106 10.62 0.79 -0.65
C LYS A 106 10.04 -0.42 -1.37
N SER A 107 10.86 -1.12 -2.16
CA SER A 107 10.38 -2.24 -2.98
C SER A 107 9.85 -3.39 -2.11
N THR A 108 10.52 -3.70 -0.99
CA THR A 108 10.07 -4.71 -0.03
C THR A 108 8.75 -4.30 0.62
N LEU A 109 8.63 -3.05 1.09
CA LEU A 109 7.41 -2.53 1.69
C LEU A 109 6.26 -2.50 0.69
N ALA A 110 6.50 -2.02 -0.53
CA ALA A 110 5.50 -1.92 -1.58
C ALA A 110 4.97 -3.30 -1.99
N THR A 111 5.84 -4.30 -2.10
CA THR A 111 5.44 -5.70 -2.37
C THR A 111 4.55 -6.26 -1.26
N GLN A 112 4.94 -6.09 0.00
CA GLN A 112 4.16 -6.59 1.13
C GLN A 112 2.82 -5.85 1.27
N LEU A 113 2.82 -4.53 1.03
CA LEU A 113 1.61 -3.72 1.02
C LEU A 113 0.66 -4.17 -0.09
N ALA A 114 1.16 -4.31 -1.32
CA ALA A 114 0.37 -4.72 -2.48
C ALA A 114 -0.27 -6.09 -2.24
N HIS A 115 0.49 -7.05 -1.70
CA HIS A 115 -0.01 -8.37 -1.31
C HIS A 115 -1.15 -8.28 -0.28
N ARG A 116 -0.99 -7.48 0.79
CA ARG A 116 -2.01 -7.30 1.84
C ARG A 116 -3.28 -6.58 1.35
N LEU A 117 -3.15 -5.68 0.37
CA LEU A 117 -4.28 -4.96 -0.21
C LEU A 117 -4.94 -5.72 -1.39
N GLY A 118 -4.40 -6.87 -1.80
CA GLY A 118 -4.85 -7.59 -2.99
C GLY A 118 -4.59 -6.81 -4.29
N ILE A 119 -3.59 -5.91 -4.29
CA ILE A 119 -3.21 -5.11 -5.44
C ILE A 119 -2.17 -5.87 -6.25
N THR A 120 -2.49 -6.19 -7.51
CA THR A 120 -1.58 -6.91 -8.42
C THR A 120 -0.67 -5.98 -9.21
N ARG A 121 -1.04 -4.70 -9.34
CA ARG A 121 -0.28 -3.69 -10.09
C ARG A 121 0.71 -2.97 -9.17
N LEU A 122 1.94 -3.48 -9.13
CA LEU A 122 3.07 -2.85 -8.45
C LEU A 122 4.08 -2.35 -9.49
N ILE A 123 4.32 -1.04 -9.53
CA ILE A 123 5.13 -0.41 -10.58
C ILE A 123 6.26 0.43 -9.97
N GLY A 124 7.49 0.17 -10.41
CA GLY A 124 8.66 0.96 -10.03
C GLY A 124 8.89 2.14 -10.99
N THR A 125 9.11 3.35 -10.48
CA THR A 125 9.49 4.52 -11.31
C THR A 125 10.82 4.32 -12.06
N ASP A 126 11.67 3.40 -11.60
CA ASP A 126 12.87 2.98 -12.32
C ASP A 126 12.52 2.37 -13.68
N MET A 127 11.43 1.62 -13.79
CA MET A 127 10.96 1.03 -15.05
C MET A 127 10.54 2.10 -16.05
N VAL A 128 9.82 3.12 -15.58
CA VAL A 128 9.48 4.29 -16.42
C VAL A 128 10.76 4.93 -16.95
N ARG A 129 11.76 5.16 -16.08
CA ARG A 129 13.07 5.68 -16.48
C ARG A 129 13.76 4.78 -17.52
N GLN A 130 13.78 3.45 -17.31
CA GLN A 130 14.39 2.52 -18.28
C GLN A 130 13.70 2.56 -19.63
N THR A 131 12.37 2.61 -19.68
CA THR A 131 11.62 2.74 -20.93
C THR A 131 11.99 4.04 -21.63
N MET A 132 12.01 5.17 -20.93
CA MET A 132 12.42 6.45 -21.51
C MET A 132 13.84 6.40 -22.08
N ARG A 133 14.79 5.77 -21.37
CA ARG A 133 16.19 5.64 -21.84
C ARG A 133 16.31 4.87 -23.15
N ALA A 134 15.40 3.94 -23.43
CA ALA A 134 15.43 3.18 -24.68
C ALA A 134 15.05 4.02 -25.91
N PHE A 135 14.26 5.08 -25.72
CA PHE A 135 13.76 5.92 -26.81
C PHE A 135 14.53 7.23 -26.98
N PHE A 136 15.08 7.80 -25.89
CA PHE A 136 15.75 9.09 -25.94
C PHE A 136 17.27 8.94 -25.94
N ALA A 137 17.92 9.58 -26.92
CA ALA A 137 19.37 9.68 -26.98
C ALA A 137 19.94 10.41 -25.75
N VAL A 138 21.18 10.08 -25.37
CA VAL A 138 21.86 10.65 -24.19
C VAL A 138 22.03 12.16 -24.33
N GLU A 139 22.20 12.64 -25.55
CA GLU A 139 22.36 14.05 -25.89
C GLU A 139 21.07 14.85 -25.62
N LEU A 140 19.91 14.22 -25.85
CA LEU A 140 18.59 14.83 -25.73
C LEU A 140 18.07 14.83 -24.29
N MET A 141 18.28 13.74 -23.56
CA MET A 141 17.85 13.63 -22.16
C MET A 141 18.93 13.02 -21.26
N PRO A 142 20.01 13.75 -20.93
CA PRO A 142 21.13 13.20 -20.18
C PRO A 142 20.74 12.69 -18.79
N ALA A 143 19.82 13.41 -18.14
CA ALA A 143 19.41 13.16 -16.75
C ALA A 143 18.81 11.75 -16.52
N ILE A 144 18.13 11.15 -17.50
CA ILE A 144 17.53 9.81 -17.32
C ILE A 144 18.53 8.67 -17.51
N HIS A 145 19.72 8.94 -18.05
CA HIS A 145 20.72 7.91 -18.39
C HIS A 145 21.69 7.56 -17.26
N THR A 146 21.67 8.33 -16.17
CA THR A 146 22.49 8.09 -14.97
C THR A 146 21.65 7.59 -13.80
N SER A 147 22.30 7.07 -12.74
CA SER A 147 21.58 6.75 -11.50
C SER A 147 21.13 8.03 -10.80
N SER A 148 20.09 7.96 -9.98
CA SER A 148 19.58 9.13 -9.24
C SER A 148 20.63 9.83 -8.37
N PHE A 149 21.61 9.08 -7.86
CA PHE A 149 22.74 9.60 -7.10
C PHE A 149 23.96 10.03 -7.93
N ASP A 150 23.97 9.72 -9.24
CA ASP A 150 25.02 10.13 -10.20
C ASP A 150 24.58 11.32 -11.08
N ALA A 151 23.34 11.77 -10.92
CA ALA A 151 22.72 12.78 -11.79
C ALA A 151 23.44 14.14 -11.76
N ALA A 152 24.28 14.41 -10.74
CA ALA A 152 25.16 15.58 -10.67
C ALA A 152 26.00 15.77 -11.93
N THR A 153 26.44 14.66 -12.55
CA THR A 153 27.31 14.64 -13.73
C THR A 153 26.60 15.10 -15.01
N THR A 154 25.27 15.24 -14.97
CA THR A 154 24.45 15.53 -16.14
C THR A 154 24.02 16.99 -16.25
N VAL A 155 24.31 17.82 -15.24
CA VAL A 155 24.01 19.26 -15.24
C VAL A 155 24.91 19.97 -16.25
N ARG A 156 24.35 20.43 -17.37
CA ARG A 156 25.10 21.05 -18.49
C ARG A 156 25.13 22.59 -18.45
N VAL A 157 24.53 23.19 -17.42
CA VAL A 157 24.39 24.65 -17.31
C VAL A 157 25.39 25.19 -16.29
N PRO A 158 26.07 26.32 -16.55
CA PRO A 158 26.87 27.00 -15.53
C PRO A 158 25.99 27.40 -14.34
N VAL A 159 26.35 26.93 -13.15
CA VAL A 159 25.65 27.27 -11.91
C VAL A 159 26.62 27.89 -10.90
N PRO A 160 26.14 28.71 -9.94
CA PRO A 160 26.97 29.22 -8.86
C PRO A 160 27.72 28.09 -8.16
N ARG A 161 28.97 28.34 -7.74
CA ARG A 161 29.84 27.32 -7.11
C ARG A 161 29.24 26.64 -5.87
N GLU A 162 28.32 27.32 -5.20
CA GLU A 162 27.63 26.84 -3.99
C GLU A 162 26.42 25.93 -4.30
N THR A 163 26.10 25.72 -5.58
CA THR A 163 24.95 24.92 -6.00
C THR A 163 25.21 23.43 -5.76
N ASP A 164 24.31 22.76 -5.04
CA ASP A 164 24.35 21.31 -4.88
C ASP A 164 23.96 20.63 -6.21
N LEU A 165 24.97 20.32 -7.02
CA LEU A 165 24.81 19.66 -8.33
C LEU A 165 24.13 18.30 -8.21
N SER A 166 24.39 17.53 -7.15
CA SER A 166 23.74 16.24 -6.92
C SER A 166 22.24 16.40 -6.73
N LYS A 167 21.84 17.41 -5.93
CA LYS A 167 20.43 17.76 -5.76
C LYS A 167 19.81 18.25 -7.07
N MET A 168 20.50 19.12 -7.81
CA MET A 168 19.99 19.68 -9.06
C MET A 168 19.78 18.61 -10.13
N GLY A 169 20.79 17.77 -10.39
CA GLY A 169 20.68 16.68 -11.35
C GLY A 169 19.59 15.68 -10.95
N PHE A 170 19.44 15.39 -9.66
CA PHE A 170 18.33 14.57 -9.16
C PHE A 170 16.96 15.21 -9.44
N ILE A 171 16.82 16.51 -9.20
CA ILE A 171 15.59 17.26 -9.51
C ILE A 171 15.28 17.19 -11.01
N GLU A 172 16.27 17.39 -11.89
CA GLU A 172 16.08 17.29 -13.34
C GLU A 172 15.64 15.88 -13.76
N GLN A 173 16.29 14.85 -13.24
CA GLN A 173 15.92 13.46 -13.49
C GLN A 173 14.48 13.19 -13.00
N THR A 174 14.13 13.63 -11.80
CA THR A 174 12.78 13.48 -11.24
C THR A 174 11.76 14.19 -12.12
N LYS A 175 11.99 15.44 -12.53
CA LYS A 175 11.07 16.16 -13.44
C LYS A 175 10.81 15.38 -14.72
N ALA A 176 11.87 14.85 -15.34
CA ALA A 176 11.74 14.08 -16.58
C ALA A 176 10.92 12.80 -16.36
N VAL A 177 11.23 12.02 -15.32
CA VAL A 177 10.56 10.74 -15.04
C VAL A 177 9.11 10.94 -14.57
N SER A 178 8.83 12.01 -13.82
CA SER A 178 7.49 12.32 -13.31
C SER A 178 6.44 12.44 -14.41
N VAL A 179 6.80 12.92 -15.61
CA VAL A 179 5.87 12.97 -16.76
C VAL A 179 5.34 11.58 -17.11
N GLY A 180 6.22 10.57 -17.14
CA GLY A 180 5.82 9.19 -17.42
C GLY A 180 5.04 8.56 -16.26
N VAL A 181 5.41 8.89 -15.01
CA VAL A 181 4.69 8.43 -13.81
C VAL A 181 3.27 9.00 -13.77
N GLU A 182 3.12 10.29 -14.08
CA GLU A 182 1.82 10.96 -14.11
C GLU A 182 0.90 10.35 -15.18
N ALA A 183 1.42 10.09 -16.38
CA ALA A 183 0.67 9.40 -17.43
C ALA A 183 0.19 8.00 -16.99
N LEU A 184 1.03 7.29 -16.24
CA LEU A 184 0.72 5.97 -15.70
C LEU A 184 -0.33 6.01 -14.59
N VAL A 185 -0.22 6.98 -13.67
CA VAL A 185 -1.21 7.20 -12.61
C VAL A 185 -2.55 7.61 -13.21
N ARG A 186 -2.56 8.56 -14.16
CA ARG A 186 -3.78 9.00 -14.85
C ARG A 186 -4.49 7.83 -15.53
N ARG A 187 -3.75 7.00 -16.26
CA ARG A 187 -4.29 5.79 -16.87
C ARG A 187 -4.88 4.83 -15.82
N GLY A 188 -4.18 4.63 -14.70
CA GLY A 188 -4.69 3.80 -13.61
C GLY A 188 -6.00 4.33 -13.02
N ILE A 189 -6.15 5.65 -12.92
CA ILE A 189 -7.38 6.31 -12.49
C ILE A 189 -8.50 6.11 -13.52
N ASP A 190 -8.23 6.40 -14.80
CA ASP A 190 -9.20 6.30 -15.90
C ASP A 190 -9.74 4.85 -16.05
N GLU A 191 -8.90 3.85 -15.79
CA GLU A 191 -9.24 2.42 -15.85
C GLU A 191 -9.78 1.86 -14.52
N ALA A 192 -10.12 2.72 -13.54
CA ALA A 192 -10.63 2.37 -12.22
C ALA A 192 -9.77 1.33 -11.47
N GLN A 193 -8.44 1.47 -11.57
CA GLN A 193 -7.50 0.49 -11.05
C GLN A 193 -7.09 0.78 -9.61
N ARG A 194 -6.71 -0.30 -8.93
CA ARG A 194 -5.90 -0.23 -7.71
C ARG A 194 -4.45 -0.49 -8.08
N MET A 195 -3.54 0.37 -7.65
CA MET A 195 -2.10 0.22 -7.93
C MET A 195 -1.21 0.79 -6.84
N VAL A 196 -0.02 0.22 -6.71
CA VAL A 196 1.08 0.76 -5.92
C VAL A 196 2.18 1.20 -6.87
N VAL A 197 2.62 2.45 -6.77
CA VAL A 197 3.78 2.97 -7.47
C VAL A 197 4.87 3.25 -6.45
N GLU A 198 6.09 2.76 -6.69
CA GLU A 198 7.23 3.00 -5.80
C GLU A 198 8.43 3.57 -6.53
N GLY A 199 9.22 4.40 -5.85
CA GLY A 199 10.57 4.68 -6.30
C GLY A 199 11.11 6.04 -5.89
N VAL A 200 12.35 6.29 -6.29
CA VAL A 200 13.08 7.49 -5.86
C VAL A 200 12.55 8.77 -6.51
N HIS A 201 11.91 8.67 -7.68
CA HIS A 201 11.34 9.81 -8.40
C HIS A 201 9.94 10.21 -7.90
N LEU A 202 9.34 9.46 -6.96
CA LEU A 202 8.14 9.91 -6.25
C LEU A 202 8.56 10.90 -5.16
N VAL A 203 8.76 12.14 -5.58
CA VAL A 203 9.11 13.26 -4.71
C VAL A 203 7.88 14.14 -4.57
N PRO A 204 7.43 14.43 -3.32
CA PRO A 204 6.30 15.32 -3.11
C PRO A 204 6.44 16.64 -3.86
N GLY A 205 5.39 17.04 -4.56
CA GLY A 205 5.32 18.29 -5.34
C GLY A 205 5.70 18.17 -6.82
N PHE A 206 6.09 16.99 -7.30
CA PHE A 206 6.47 16.79 -8.72
C PHE A 206 5.38 16.18 -9.60
N LEU A 207 4.28 15.70 -9.01
CA LEU A 207 3.14 15.17 -9.75
C LEU A 207 2.00 16.18 -9.69
N ASP A 208 1.41 16.50 -10.84
CA ASP A 208 0.19 17.31 -10.87
C ASP A 208 -1.02 16.45 -10.52
N ARG A 209 -1.73 16.87 -9.47
CA ARG A 209 -2.91 16.20 -8.93
C ARG A 209 -4.22 16.79 -9.43
N SER A 210 -4.16 17.92 -10.14
CA SER A 210 -5.33 18.69 -10.59
C SER A 210 -6.33 17.84 -11.40
N HIS A 211 -5.85 16.79 -12.06
CA HIS A 211 -6.62 15.92 -12.94
C HIS A 211 -7.00 14.56 -12.34
N TRP A 212 -6.81 14.33 -11.04
CA TRP A 212 -7.01 12.99 -10.43
C TRP A 212 -8.46 12.70 -10.00
N GLY A 213 -9.35 13.69 -10.10
CA GLY A 213 -10.79 13.50 -9.91
C GLY A 213 -11.15 12.87 -8.56
N GLY A 214 -12.08 11.91 -8.58
CA GLY A 214 -12.54 11.18 -7.39
C GLY A 214 -11.63 10.04 -6.93
N ALA A 215 -10.43 9.87 -7.49
CA ALA A 215 -9.54 8.78 -7.08
C ALA A 215 -8.98 9.00 -5.66
N ILE A 216 -8.85 7.91 -4.89
CA ILE A 216 -8.11 7.94 -3.63
C ILE A 216 -6.63 7.80 -3.97
N VAL A 217 -5.89 8.92 -3.91
CA VAL A 217 -4.44 8.92 -4.10
C VAL A 217 -3.73 9.27 -2.79
N LEU A 218 -2.94 8.31 -2.30
CA LEU A 218 -2.20 8.43 -1.05
C LEU A 218 -0.70 8.40 -1.35
N GLU A 219 0.02 9.41 -0.86
CA GLU A 219 1.47 9.50 -1.01
C GLU A 219 2.16 9.34 0.34
N PHE A 220 3.23 8.55 0.36
CA PHE A 220 4.07 8.28 1.51
C PHE A 220 5.53 8.43 1.12
N VAL A 221 6.36 8.93 2.05
CA VAL A 221 7.82 8.94 1.89
C VAL A 221 8.43 8.00 2.92
N LEU A 222 9.11 6.96 2.44
CA LEU A 222 9.88 6.07 3.30
C LEU A 222 11.29 6.64 3.51
N ALA A 223 11.70 6.74 4.77
CA ALA A 223 13.01 7.22 5.16
C ALA A 223 13.64 6.25 6.17
N VAL A 224 14.97 6.32 6.28
CA VAL A 224 15.70 5.67 7.38
C VAL A 224 16.55 6.73 8.05
N ALA A 225 16.22 7.17 9.27
CA ALA A 225 17.03 8.18 9.96
C ALA A 225 18.43 7.64 10.28
N ASP A 226 18.49 6.43 10.83
CA ASP A 226 19.72 5.75 11.23
C ASP A 226 20.60 5.39 10.00
N LYS A 227 21.86 5.88 10.02
CA LYS A 227 22.78 5.68 8.90
C LYS A 227 23.30 4.24 8.83
N GLU A 228 23.47 3.56 9.96
CA GLU A 228 23.98 2.20 10.02
C GLU A 228 22.92 1.22 9.54
N ARG A 229 21.67 1.38 10.00
CA ARG A 229 20.52 0.64 9.48
C ARG A 229 20.35 0.84 7.97
N HIS A 230 20.47 2.08 7.49
CA HIS A 230 20.37 2.38 6.06
C HIS A 230 21.49 1.69 5.27
N ARG A 231 22.72 1.65 5.78
CA ARG A 231 23.83 0.92 5.14
C ARG A 231 23.61 -0.59 5.13
N ALA A 232 23.15 -1.17 6.24
CA ALA A 232 22.89 -2.60 6.36
C ALA A 232 21.86 -3.10 5.33
N ASN A 233 20.89 -2.27 4.96
CA ASN A 233 19.89 -2.59 3.96
C ASN A 233 20.48 -2.85 2.56
N PHE A 234 21.64 -2.30 2.21
CA PHE A 234 22.27 -2.59 0.91
C PHE A 234 22.81 -4.01 0.85
N THR A 235 23.32 -4.53 1.96
CA THR A 235 23.81 -5.91 2.07
C THR A 235 22.65 -6.90 1.87
N VAL A 236 21.50 -6.65 2.51
CA VAL A 236 20.28 -7.47 2.34
C VAL A 236 19.83 -7.45 0.87
N ARG A 237 19.84 -6.28 0.24
CA ARG A 237 19.41 -6.10 -1.15
C ARG A 237 20.35 -6.78 -2.18
N GLU A 238 21.64 -6.89 -1.88
CA GLU A 238 22.60 -7.63 -2.72
C GLU A 238 22.29 -9.13 -2.69
N TRP A 239 22.00 -9.68 -1.51
CA TRP A 239 21.58 -11.07 -1.33
C TRP A 239 20.28 -11.38 -2.07
N GLU A 240 19.25 -10.52 -1.93
CA GLU A 240 17.96 -10.69 -2.61
C GLU A 240 18.06 -10.61 -4.14
N THR A 241 19.06 -9.90 -4.67
CA THR A 241 19.26 -9.73 -6.13
C THR A 241 20.33 -10.66 -6.71
N GLY A 242 20.82 -11.63 -5.94
CA GLY A 242 21.85 -12.56 -6.38
C GLY A 242 23.15 -11.89 -6.84
N GLY A 243 23.50 -10.73 -6.27
CA GLY A 243 24.73 -10.00 -6.59
C GLY A 243 24.72 -9.20 -7.90
N ILE A 244 23.58 -9.09 -8.61
CA ILE A 244 23.48 -8.38 -9.90
C ILE A 244 23.70 -6.86 -9.75
N ARG A 245 23.47 -6.31 -8.55
CA ARG A 245 23.72 -4.89 -8.23
C ARG A 245 24.87 -4.79 -7.22
N PRO A 246 26.05 -4.27 -7.61
CA PRO A 246 27.22 -4.28 -6.73
C PRO A 246 27.00 -3.42 -5.49
N LEU A 247 27.05 -4.02 -4.29
CA LEU A 247 26.99 -3.32 -2.99
C LEU A 247 27.98 -2.14 -2.93
N ARG A 248 29.18 -2.34 -3.50
CA ARG A 248 30.27 -1.37 -3.52
C ARG A 248 29.86 -0.01 -4.07
N ARG A 249 29.07 0.03 -5.15
CA ARG A 249 28.61 1.29 -5.76
C ARG A 249 27.71 2.09 -4.79
N TYR A 250 26.80 1.42 -4.09
CA TYR A 250 25.91 2.12 -3.15
C TYR A 250 26.65 2.63 -1.91
N VAL A 251 27.66 1.88 -1.45
CA VAL A 251 28.51 2.29 -0.33
C VAL A 251 29.36 3.52 -0.69
N GLU A 252 29.96 3.52 -1.89
CA GLU A 252 30.75 4.64 -2.42
C GLU A 252 29.90 5.92 -2.55
N HIS A 253 28.65 5.81 -3.00
CA HIS A 253 27.72 6.94 -3.18
C HIS A 253 26.77 7.19 -2.00
N PHE A 254 27.08 6.68 -0.80
CA PHE A 254 26.16 6.76 0.34
C PHE A 254 25.88 8.21 0.77
N ALA A 255 26.86 9.09 0.67
CA ALA A 255 26.71 10.50 1.03
C ALA A 255 25.66 11.19 0.14
N GLU A 256 25.70 10.92 -1.17
CA GLU A 256 24.76 11.40 -2.18
C GLU A 256 23.36 10.84 -1.94
N ILE A 257 23.25 9.53 -1.67
CA ILE A 257 21.96 8.89 -1.32
C ILE A 257 21.34 9.59 -0.09
N ARG A 258 22.15 9.92 0.93
CA ARG A 258 21.67 10.66 2.11
C ARG A 258 21.29 12.10 1.80
N ARG A 259 21.96 12.77 0.87
CA ARG A 259 21.56 14.11 0.38
C ARG A 259 20.19 14.05 -0.29
N ILE A 260 20.00 13.09 -1.18
CA ILE A 260 18.72 12.83 -1.85
C ILE A 260 17.63 12.55 -0.82
N GLN A 261 17.88 11.68 0.18
CA GLN A 261 16.90 11.41 1.24
C GLN A 261 16.50 12.69 1.98
N ARG A 262 17.47 13.53 2.38
CA ARG A 262 17.17 14.80 3.06
C ARG A 262 16.31 15.72 2.21
N TYR A 263 16.56 15.77 0.89
CA TYR A 263 15.74 16.55 -0.02
C TYR A 263 14.30 16.01 -0.10
N ILE A 264 14.12 14.71 -0.32
CA ILE A 264 12.78 14.09 -0.42
C ILE A 264 11.99 14.28 0.89
N VAL A 265 12.62 14.01 2.04
CA VAL A 265 11.99 14.22 3.37
C VAL A 265 11.65 15.69 3.60
N GLY A 266 12.53 16.61 3.19
CA GLY A 266 12.26 18.04 3.27
C GLY A 266 11.04 18.46 2.45
N GLN A 267 10.88 17.93 1.23
CA GLN A 267 9.69 18.15 0.41
C GLN A 267 8.44 17.57 1.07
N ALA A 268 8.53 16.36 1.62
CA ALA A 268 7.42 15.71 2.32
C ALA A 268 6.91 16.56 3.49
N HIS A 269 7.83 17.02 4.36
CA HIS A 269 7.46 17.90 5.47
C HIS A 269 6.84 19.22 5.00
N SER A 270 7.39 19.84 3.94
CA SER A 270 6.86 21.12 3.43
C SER A 270 5.44 21.01 2.84
N LEU A 271 5.05 19.82 2.37
CA LEU A 271 3.76 19.57 1.72
C LEU A 271 2.81 18.71 2.59
N GLY A 272 3.19 18.42 3.84
CA GLY A 272 2.39 17.59 4.75
C GLY A 272 2.24 16.13 4.32
N VAL A 273 3.15 15.61 3.49
CA VAL A 273 3.16 14.19 3.11
C VAL A 273 3.77 13.36 4.25
N PRO A 274 3.10 12.27 4.71
CA PRO A 274 3.62 11.42 5.77
C PRO A 274 5.00 10.83 5.46
N VAL A 275 5.92 10.97 6.42
CA VAL A 275 7.24 10.34 6.39
C VAL A 275 7.25 9.15 7.34
N VAL A 276 7.48 7.96 6.80
CA VAL A 276 7.48 6.70 7.54
C VAL A 276 8.93 6.29 7.79
N ASP A 277 9.26 6.05 9.06
CA ASP A 277 10.59 5.59 9.52
C ASP A 277 10.42 4.61 10.70
N GLY A 278 9.61 3.56 10.48
CA GLY A 278 9.32 2.57 11.50
C GLY A 278 10.57 1.77 11.94
N PRO A 279 10.59 1.24 13.18
CA PRO A 279 11.72 0.45 13.65
C PRO A 279 11.84 -0.89 12.92
N SER A 280 10.72 -1.41 12.40
CA SER A 280 10.67 -2.59 11.53
C SER A 280 9.84 -2.35 10.27
N LEU A 281 9.92 -3.31 9.33
CA LEU A 281 9.07 -3.35 8.14
C LEU A 281 7.58 -3.46 8.52
N ASP A 282 7.25 -4.28 9.52
CA ASP A 282 5.88 -4.51 9.95
C ASP A 282 5.25 -3.28 10.60
N ASP A 283 6.02 -2.51 11.36
CA ASP A 283 5.55 -1.24 11.94
C ASP A 283 5.24 -0.23 10.83
N SER A 284 6.15 -0.09 9.86
CA SER A 284 5.99 0.79 8.70
C SER A 284 4.77 0.38 7.85
N LEU A 285 4.55 -0.92 7.66
CA LEU A 285 3.37 -1.46 6.98
C LEU A 285 2.09 -1.19 7.77
N SER A 286 2.10 -1.38 9.09
CA SER A 286 0.94 -1.14 9.96
C SER A 286 0.52 0.33 9.96
N GLU A 287 1.49 1.24 9.97
CA GLU A 287 1.28 2.68 9.88
C GLU A 287 0.61 3.06 8.56
N ILE A 288 1.20 2.64 7.43
CA ILE A 288 0.69 2.92 6.08
C ILE A 288 -0.70 2.31 5.89
N LEU A 289 -0.90 1.05 6.27
CA LEU A 289 -2.21 0.40 6.21
C LEU A 289 -3.24 1.14 7.06
N GLY A 290 -2.86 1.60 8.26
CA GLY A 290 -3.74 2.40 9.10
C GLY A 290 -4.19 3.70 8.43
N VAL A 291 -3.31 4.39 7.72
CA VAL A 291 -3.65 5.60 6.95
C VAL A 291 -4.59 5.27 5.79
N ILE A 292 -4.28 4.22 5.03
CA ILE A 292 -5.10 3.80 3.87
C ILE A 292 -6.51 3.43 4.32
N LEU A 293 -6.62 2.57 5.35
CA LEU A 293 -7.90 2.09 5.86
C LEU A 293 -8.79 3.22 6.40
N ARG A 294 -8.21 4.21 7.10
CA ARG A 294 -8.93 5.41 7.54
C ARG A 294 -9.44 6.24 6.36
N ARG A 295 -8.57 6.51 5.37
CA ARG A 295 -8.94 7.33 4.20
C ARG A 295 -10.07 6.69 3.40
N VAL A 296 -10.04 5.37 3.26
CA VAL A 296 -11.08 4.59 2.57
C VAL A 296 -12.42 4.67 3.30
N GLU A 297 -12.41 4.63 4.62
CA GLU A 297 -13.63 4.81 5.41
C GLU A 297 -14.23 6.20 5.26
N GLU A 298 -13.40 7.26 5.26
CA GLU A 298 -13.86 8.63 5.03
C GLU A 298 -14.53 8.80 3.66
N GLU A 299 -14.05 8.09 2.63
CA GLU A 299 -14.59 8.18 1.27
C GLU A 299 -15.89 7.40 1.09
N VAL A 300 -16.01 6.23 1.74
CA VAL A 300 -17.21 5.38 1.65
C VAL A 300 -18.34 5.90 2.56
N GLY A 301 -18.02 6.70 3.58
CA GLY A 301 -18.97 7.20 4.58
C GLY A 301 -19.51 6.10 5.50
N ASP A 302 -20.39 6.50 6.44
CA ASP A 302 -21.13 5.61 7.35
C ASP A 302 -22.39 5.00 6.69
N GLY A 303 -22.44 4.97 5.35
CA GLY A 303 -23.50 4.29 4.62
C GLY A 303 -23.53 2.82 5.01
N ASP A 304 -24.46 2.46 5.90
CA ASP A 304 -24.70 1.09 6.34
C ASP A 304 -24.91 0.19 5.11
N PRO A 305 -24.00 -0.76 4.84
CA PRO A 305 -24.11 -1.63 3.66
C PRO A 305 -25.32 -2.60 3.76
N ALA A 306 -26.09 -2.56 4.84
CA ALA A 306 -27.32 -3.33 4.99
C ALA A 306 -28.54 -2.77 4.21
N ALA A 307 -28.44 -1.59 3.58
CA ALA A 307 -29.56 -0.99 2.84
C ALA A 307 -29.66 -1.36 1.35
N GLY A 308 -28.72 -2.16 0.82
CA GLY A 308 -28.59 -2.40 -0.63
C GLY A 308 -28.85 -3.82 -1.13
N VAL A 309 -29.33 -4.74 -0.29
CA VAL A 309 -29.72 -6.08 -0.73
C VAL A 309 -31.23 -6.19 -0.61
N ASP A 310 -31.94 -5.87 -1.70
CA ASP A 310 -33.31 -6.34 -1.85
C ASP A 310 -33.28 -7.87 -1.73
N PRO A 311 -34.06 -8.49 -0.81
CA PRO A 311 -34.18 -9.93 -0.78
C PRO A 311 -34.72 -10.41 -2.14
N PRO A 312 -34.28 -11.57 -2.65
CA PRO A 312 -34.86 -12.13 -3.87
C PRO A 312 -36.38 -12.22 -3.67
N ALA A 313 -37.12 -11.60 -4.58
CA ALA A 313 -38.57 -11.58 -4.56
C ALA A 313 -39.09 -13.01 -4.32
N ALA A 314 -39.74 -13.21 -3.17
CA ALA A 314 -40.42 -14.45 -2.86
C ALA A 314 -41.44 -14.70 -3.97
N GLY A 315 -41.18 -15.73 -4.79
CA GLY A 315 -42.11 -16.18 -5.81
C GLY A 315 -43.44 -16.50 -5.15
N SER A 316 -44.49 -15.81 -5.60
CA SER A 316 -45.87 -16.04 -5.19
C SER A 316 -46.24 -17.52 -5.38
N PRO A 317 -46.96 -18.13 -4.44
CA PRO A 317 -47.44 -19.49 -4.60
C PRO A 317 -48.51 -19.54 -5.70
N SER A 318 -48.24 -20.29 -6.76
CA SER A 318 -49.26 -20.66 -7.76
C SER A 318 -50.35 -21.48 -7.08
N PRO A 319 -51.64 -21.17 -7.28
CA PRO A 319 -52.71 -21.94 -6.67
C PRO A 319 -52.91 -23.27 -7.40
N THR A 320 -53.14 -24.29 -6.59
CA THR A 320 -53.71 -25.59 -6.94
C THR A 320 -55.02 -25.48 -7.74
N GLY A 321 -55.21 -26.42 -8.67
CA GLY A 321 -56.51 -26.80 -9.25
C GLY A 321 -56.29 -27.87 -10.33
N GLU A 322 -56.50 -29.15 -10.00
CA GLU A 322 -57.61 -29.98 -10.55
C GLU A 322 -57.53 -30.14 -12.08
N GLY A 323 -57.25 -31.32 -12.64
CA GLY A 323 -58.12 -32.50 -12.62
C GLY A 323 -58.32 -32.94 -14.09
N ALA A 324 -58.24 -34.24 -14.35
CA ALA A 324 -58.23 -34.96 -15.64
C ALA A 324 -59.51 -34.77 -16.50
N PRO A 325 -59.79 -35.48 -17.63
CA PRO A 325 -59.05 -36.58 -18.29
C PRO A 325 -59.04 -36.60 -19.85
N ALA A 326 -58.21 -37.50 -20.40
CA ALA A 326 -58.43 -38.46 -21.50
C ALA A 326 -57.12 -38.68 -22.29
#